data_AF-A0A6L6XGP5-F1
#
_entry.id   AF-A0A6L6XGP5-F1
#
_cell.length_a   1.000
_cell.length_b   1.000
_cell.length_c   1.000
_cell.angle_alpha   90.00
_cell.angle_beta   90.00
_cell.angle_gamma   90.00
#
_symmetry.space_group_name_H-M   'P 1'
#
loop_
_entity.id
_entity.type
_entity.pdbx_description
1 polymer ?
#
loop_
_entity_poly.entity_id
_entity_poly.type
_entity_poly.pdbx_seq_one_letter_code
_entity_poly.pdbx_strand_id
1 'polypeptide(L)'
;MGNITDMNTRALENAENYDDAELEGLFDTKEFCIALSNLIDSKGIKTGDILNRCNISKSYLMDIKNPSKNIQPKRNKILDLCLGINATKDEINMLLRLAHYQPLDSRGEALDRIIIWGLAHQKDSYEIRSKLYEHGYTDF
;
A
#
# COMPACT_ATOMS: atom_id res chain seq x y z
N MET A 1 -21.97 16.61 -0.78
CA MET A 1 -21.65 15.44 0.07
C MET A 1 -20.77 15.92 1.22
N GLY A 2 -21.08 15.55 2.46
CA GLY A 2 -20.14 15.71 3.58
C GLY A 2 -18.92 14.80 3.38
N ASN A 3 -17.83 15.06 4.10
CA ASN A 3 -16.69 14.16 4.13
C ASN A 3 -17.15 12.79 4.68
N ILE A 4 -16.77 11.67 4.04
CA ILE A 4 -17.14 10.31 4.47
C ILE A 4 -16.71 10.07 5.92
N THR A 5 -15.57 10.64 6.34
CA THR A 5 -15.14 10.60 7.74
C THR A 5 -16.17 11.24 8.66
N ASP A 6 -16.66 12.45 8.34
CA ASP A 6 -17.66 13.15 9.15
C ASP A 6 -18.99 12.38 9.17
N MET A 7 -19.35 11.71 8.07
CA MET A 7 -20.55 10.88 7.98
C MET A 7 -20.44 9.65 8.89
N ASN A 8 -19.35 8.89 8.79
CA ASN A 8 -19.11 7.71 9.62
C ASN A 8 -18.99 8.07 11.11
N THR A 9 -18.33 9.20 11.44
CA THR A 9 -18.26 9.69 12.82
C THR A 9 -19.65 9.98 13.38
N ARG A 10 -20.50 10.67 12.62
CA ARG A 10 -21.88 10.93 13.05
C ARG A 10 -22.72 9.65 13.16
N ALA A 11 -22.54 8.69 12.26
CA ALA A 11 -23.22 7.40 12.34
C ALA A 11 -22.86 6.68 13.65
N LEU A 12 -21.57 6.65 14.01
CA LEU A 12 -21.08 6.07 15.26
C LEU A 12 -21.54 6.84 16.50
N GLU A 13 -21.50 8.18 16.48
CA GLU A 13 -21.93 9.01 17.61
C GLU A 13 -23.43 8.89 17.93
N ASN A 14 -24.25 8.59 16.92
CA ASN A 14 -25.71 8.46 17.08
C ASN A 14 -26.20 7.02 17.31
N ALA A 15 -25.35 6.00 17.11
CA ALA A 15 -25.74 4.62 17.26
C ALA A 15 -25.82 4.22 18.74
N GLU A 16 -26.92 3.54 19.13
CA GLU A 16 -27.04 3.00 20.50
C GLU A 16 -26.12 1.78 20.70
N ASN A 17 -25.94 0.94 19.68
CA ASN A 17 -24.94 -0.12 19.64
C ASN A 17 -24.02 0.05 18.42
N TYR A 18 -22.76 -0.40 18.55
CA TYR A 18 -21.77 -0.28 17.47
C TYR A 18 -22.23 -0.94 16.16
N ASP A 19 -22.88 -2.10 16.24
CA ASP A 19 -23.32 -2.86 15.06
C ASP A 19 -24.51 -2.22 14.32
N ASP A 20 -25.15 -1.21 14.92
CA ASP A 20 -26.26 -0.45 14.31
C ASP A 20 -25.74 0.65 13.37
N ALA A 21 -24.44 0.99 13.43
CA ALA A 21 -23.86 2.04 12.62
C ALA A 21 -23.57 1.55 11.19
N GLU A 22 -24.26 2.12 10.20
CA GLU A 22 -23.94 1.92 8.79
C GLU A 22 -22.75 2.79 8.40
N LEU A 23 -21.59 2.15 8.15
CA LEU A 23 -20.35 2.82 7.78
C LEU A 23 -20.08 2.66 6.29
N GLU A 24 -19.66 3.74 5.64
CA GLU A 24 -19.32 3.76 4.22
C GLU A 24 -17.81 3.94 4.00
N GLY A 25 -17.32 3.51 2.83
CA GLY A 25 -15.93 3.76 2.43
C GLY A 25 -14.87 3.09 3.32
N LEU A 26 -15.23 2.00 4.01
CA LEU A 26 -14.28 1.18 4.75
C LEU A 26 -13.27 0.51 3.80
N PHE A 27 -12.20 -0.06 4.36
CA PHE A 27 -11.22 -0.82 3.58
C PHE A 27 -11.88 -2.03 2.92
N ASP A 28 -11.93 -2.05 1.58
CA ASP A 28 -12.35 -3.23 0.83
C ASP A 28 -11.13 -4.12 0.53
N THR A 29 -10.92 -5.12 1.40
CA THR A 29 -9.86 -6.12 1.23
C THR A 29 -9.92 -6.79 -0.14
N LYS A 30 -11.13 -7.10 -0.63
CA LYS A 30 -11.29 -7.81 -1.90
C LYS A 30 -10.84 -6.94 -3.07
N GLU A 31 -11.26 -5.68 -3.09
CA GLU A 31 -10.83 -4.72 -4.11
C GLU A 31 -9.31 -4.54 -4.08
N PHE A 32 -8.72 -4.34 -2.91
CA PHE A 32 -7.27 -4.22 -2.75
C PHE A 32 -6.52 -5.46 -3.26
N CYS A 33 -6.93 -6.67 -2.87
CA CYS A 33 -6.30 -7.92 -3.29
C CYS A 33 -6.37 -8.13 -4.80
N ILE A 34 -7.50 -7.78 -5.43
CA ILE A 34 -7.67 -7.86 -6.89
C ILE A 34 -6.72 -6.86 -7.57
N ALA A 35 -6.68 -5.61 -7.12
CA ALA A 35 -5.80 -4.59 -7.68
C ALA A 35 -4.32 -4.97 -7.55
N LEU A 36 -3.89 -5.46 -6.38
CA LEU A 36 -2.52 -5.93 -6.15
C LEU A 36 -2.17 -7.12 -7.04
N SER A 37 -3.06 -8.10 -7.16
CA SER A 37 -2.82 -9.30 -7.98
C SER A 37 -2.71 -8.95 -9.46
N ASN A 38 -3.63 -8.14 -9.98
CA ASN A 38 -3.60 -7.66 -11.36
C ASN A 38 -2.32 -6.86 -11.65
N LEU A 39 -1.90 -6.01 -10.71
CA LEU A 39 -0.66 -5.27 -10.86
C LEU A 39 0.55 -6.21 -10.93
N ILE A 40 0.69 -7.15 -10.00
CA ILE A 40 1.78 -8.15 -10.02
C ILE A 40 1.81 -8.91 -11.34
N ASP A 41 0.65 -9.38 -11.81
CA ASP A 41 0.53 -10.17 -13.04
C ASP A 41 0.90 -9.32 -14.27
N SER A 42 0.49 -8.05 -14.31
CA SER A 42 0.84 -7.11 -15.39
C SER A 42 2.35 -6.82 -15.49
N LYS A 43 3.08 -6.93 -14.37
CA LYS A 43 4.55 -6.76 -14.35
C LYS A 43 5.28 -8.01 -14.84
N GLY A 44 4.62 -9.17 -14.88
CA GLY A 44 5.22 -10.43 -15.31
C GLY A 44 6.34 -10.95 -14.40
N ILE A 45 6.37 -10.51 -13.13
CA ILE A 45 7.43 -10.87 -12.18
C ILE A 45 7.02 -12.13 -11.42
N LYS A 46 7.90 -13.13 -11.37
CA LYS A 46 7.61 -14.40 -10.70
C LYS A 46 7.64 -14.21 -9.19
N THR A 47 6.82 -14.98 -8.48
CA THR A 47 6.76 -14.97 -7.00
C THR A 47 8.14 -15.09 -6.34
N GLY A 48 9.03 -15.95 -6.86
CA GLY A 48 10.38 -16.10 -6.33
C GLY A 48 11.21 -14.81 -6.44
N ASP A 49 11.07 -14.09 -7.55
CA ASP A 49 11.76 -12.82 -7.75
C ASP A 49 11.21 -11.74 -6.82
N ILE A 50 9.89 -11.70 -6.58
CA ILE A 50 9.29 -10.80 -5.59
C ILE A 50 9.88 -11.06 -4.20
N LEU A 51 9.95 -12.32 -3.78
CA LEU A 51 10.48 -12.69 -2.47
C LEU A 51 11.97 -12.38 -2.30
N ASN A 52 12.73 -12.36 -3.40
CA ASN A 52 14.14 -11.96 -3.38
C ASN A 52 14.32 -10.44 -3.37
N ARG A 53 13.31 -9.68 -3.81
CA ARG A 53 13.38 -8.22 -3.96
C ARG A 53 12.70 -7.44 -2.84
N CYS A 54 11.88 -8.09 -2.05
CA CYS A 54 11.07 -7.45 -1.01
C CYS A 54 11.40 -8.03 0.37
N ASN A 55 11.31 -7.20 1.39
CA ASN A 55 11.43 -7.60 2.78
C ASN A 55 10.09 -8.17 3.33
N ILE A 56 9.61 -9.27 2.72
CA ILE A 56 8.38 -9.97 3.12
C ILE A 56 8.54 -11.48 3.09
N SER A 57 7.75 -12.18 3.91
CA SER A 57 7.71 -13.64 3.87
C SER A 57 6.82 -14.15 2.74
N LYS A 58 7.06 -15.39 2.30
CA LYS A 58 6.19 -16.09 1.35
C LYS A 58 4.75 -16.18 1.84
N SER A 59 4.55 -16.48 3.13
CA SER A 59 3.20 -16.53 3.71
C SER A 59 2.51 -15.17 3.59
N TYR A 60 3.22 -14.10 3.95
CA TYR A 60 2.66 -12.75 3.87
C TYR A 60 2.25 -12.37 2.45
N LEU A 61 3.09 -12.67 1.44
CA LEU A 61 2.75 -12.43 0.04
C LEU A 61 1.50 -13.21 -0.42
N MET A 62 1.33 -14.44 0.07
CA MET A 62 0.13 -15.23 -0.26
C MET A 62 -1.11 -14.70 0.47
N ASP A 63 -0.96 -14.32 1.74
CA ASP A 63 -2.06 -13.85 2.56
C ASP A 63 -2.56 -12.46 2.10
N ILE A 64 -1.67 -11.53 1.75
CA ILE A 64 -2.05 -10.18 1.25
C ILE A 64 -2.74 -10.22 -0.12
N LYS A 65 -2.56 -11.31 -0.89
CA LYS A 65 -3.27 -11.55 -2.16
C LYS A 65 -4.60 -12.29 -1.99
N ASN A 66 -4.94 -12.72 -0.77
CA ASN A 66 -6.11 -13.54 -0.50
C ASN A 66 -7.21 -12.73 0.21
N PRO A 67 -8.32 -12.40 -0.48
CA PRO A 67 -9.44 -11.65 0.12
C PRO A 67 -9.98 -12.27 1.40
N SER A 68 -9.97 -13.60 1.52
CA SER A 68 -10.50 -14.31 2.68
C SER A 68 -9.65 -14.17 3.95
N LYS A 69 -8.41 -13.65 3.82
CA LYS A 69 -7.53 -13.39 4.98
C LYS A 69 -7.86 -12.08 5.68
N ASN A 70 -8.57 -11.18 5.01
CA ASN A 70 -9.00 -9.89 5.53
C ASN A 70 -7.86 -9.09 6.21
N ILE A 71 -6.73 -8.97 5.51
CA ILE A 71 -5.54 -8.27 6.03
C ILE A 71 -5.48 -6.88 5.41
N GLN A 72 -5.54 -5.84 6.25
CA GLN A 72 -5.14 -4.50 5.83
C GLN A 72 -3.61 -4.39 5.91
N PRO A 73 -2.90 -4.19 4.78
CA PRO A 73 -1.45 -4.16 4.78
C PRO A 73 -0.94 -2.83 5.33
N LYS A 74 0.21 -2.86 6.02
CA LYS A 74 0.89 -1.63 6.44
C LYS A 74 1.43 -0.89 5.22
N ARG A 75 1.36 0.45 5.26
CA ARG A 75 1.87 1.35 4.20
C ARG A 75 3.25 0.95 3.67
N ASN A 76 4.24 0.76 4.56
CA ASN A 76 5.60 0.42 4.14
C ASN A 76 5.71 -0.94 3.45
N LYS A 77 4.83 -1.91 3.78
CA LYS A 77 4.79 -3.20 3.08
C LYS A 77 4.19 -3.08 1.69
N ILE A 78 3.21 -2.19 1.49
CA ILE A 78 2.72 -1.84 0.15
C ILE A 78 3.85 -1.22 -0.67
N LEU A 79 4.58 -0.25 -0.09
CA LEU A 79 5.68 0.44 -0.77
C LEU A 79 6.82 -0.51 -1.14
N ASP A 80 7.27 -1.36 -0.21
CA ASP A 80 8.30 -2.36 -0.46
C ASP A 80 7.89 -3.33 -1.59
N LEU A 81 6.66 -3.86 -1.54
CA LEU A 81 6.10 -4.68 -2.62
C LEU A 81 6.12 -3.95 -3.96
N CYS A 82 5.63 -2.71 -3.99
CA CYS A 82 5.58 -1.90 -5.20
C CYS A 82 6.97 -1.64 -5.79
N LEU A 83 7.97 -1.35 -4.95
CA LEU A 83 9.35 -1.18 -5.39
C LEU A 83 9.90 -2.50 -5.97
N GLY A 84 9.66 -3.64 -5.32
CA GLY A 84 10.14 -4.94 -5.80
C GLY A 84 9.51 -5.40 -7.11
N ILE A 85 8.30 -4.93 -7.42
CA ILE A 85 7.62 -5.19 -8.69
C ILE A 85 7.79 -4.09 -9.75
N ASN A 86 8.63 -3.08 -9.49
CA ASN A 86 8.85 -1.93 -10.38
C ASN A 86 7.53 -1.22 -10.74
N ALA A 87 6.69 -0.97 -9.73
CA ALA A 87 5.48 -0.18 -9.88
C ALA A 87 5.82 1.30 -10.13
N THR A 88 5.01 1.95 -10.96
CA THR A 88 5.05 3.39 -11.21
C THR A 88 4.46 4.16 -10.03
N LYS A 89 4.69 5.48 -9.99
CA LYS A 89 4.13 6.36 -8.96
C LYS A 89 2.59 6.28 -8.91
N ASP A 90 1.94 6.17 -10.07
CA ASP A 90 0.47 6.15 -10.15
C ASP A 90 -0.09 4.81 -9.65
N GLU A 91 0.57 3.70 -9.97
CA GLU A 91 0.23 2.36 -9.46
C GLU A 91 0.44 2.27 -7.93
N ILE A 92 1.54 2.83 -7.42
CA ILE A 92 1.79 2.94 -5.97
C ILE A 92 0.65 3.72 -5.31
N ASN A 93 0.34 4.91 -5.83
CA ASN A 93 -0.68 5.77 -5.26
C ASN A 93 -2.08 5.16 -5.35
N MET A 94 -2.37 4.34 -6.37
CA MET A 94 -3.60 3.57 -6.46
C MET A 94 -3.72 2.58 -5.30
N LEU A 95 -2.71 1.75 -5.05
CA LEU A 95 -2.73 0.79 -3.94
C LEU A 95 -2.75 1.47 -2.57
N LEU A 96 -2.04 2.59 -2.40
CA LEU A 96 -2.09 3.38 -1.17
C LEU A 96 -3.51 3.87 -0.89
N ARG A 97 -4.20 4.43 -1.89
CA ARG A 97 -5.59 4.91 -1.74
C ARG A 97 -6.56 3.78 -1.40
N LEU A 98 -6.46 2.64 -2.09
CA LEU A 98 -7.30 1.47 -1.79
C LEU A 98 -7.10 0.96 -0.35
N ALA A 99 -5.90 1.13 0.20
CA ALA A 99 -5.58 0.80 1.59
C ALA A 99 -5.83 1.96 2.59
N HIS A 100 -6.46 3.06 2.15
CA HIS A 100 -6.73 4.28 2.93
C HIS A 100 -5.49 5.01 3.46
N TYR A 101 -4.37 4.89 2.76
CA TYR A 101 -3.18 5.69 3.00
C TYR A 101 -3.08 6.90 2.09
N GLN A 102 -2.42 7.95 2.59
CA GLN A 102 -2.05 9.09 1.76
C GLN A 102 -1.13 8.61 0.61
N PRO A 103 -1.39 9.09 -0.63
CA PRO A 103 -0.45 8.97 -1.73
C PRO A 103 0.95 9.47 -1.34
N LEU A 104 1.96 9.10 -2.12
CA LEU A 104 3.30 9.67 -1.98
C LEU A 104 3.24 11.20 -2.03
N ASP A 105 3.64 11.87 -0.94
CA ASP A 105 3.60 13.33 -0.81
C ASP A 105 5.00 13.92 -0.62
N SER A 106 5.38 14.83 -1.53
CA SER A 106 6.64 15.58 -1.45
C SER A 106 6.74 16.50 -0.22
N ARG A 107 5.62 16.86 0.41
CA ARG A 107 5.56 17.67 1.65
C ARG A 107 5.69 16.83 2.91
N GLY A 108 5.58 15.50 2.78
CA GLY A 108 5.60 14.56 3.89
C GLY A 108 7.01 14.10 4.28
N GLU A 109 7.10 12.83 4.67
CA GLU A 109 8.34 12.23 5.16
C GLU A 109 9.46 12.19 4.10
N ALA A 110 10.71 12.06 4.56
CA ALA A 110 11.85 11.89 3.66
C ALA A 110 11.71 10.62 2.80
N LEU A 111 11.08 9.57 3.36
CA LEU A 111 10.71 8.34 2.68
C LEU A 111 10.03 8.60 1.33
N ASP A 112 8.93 9.37 1.35
CA ASP A 112 8.14 9.65 0.16
C ASP A 112 8.95 10.42 -0.88
N ARG A 113 9.74 11.41 -0.43
CA ARG A 113 10.61 12.19 -1.32
C ARG A 113 11.68 11.33 -1.99
N ILE A 114 12.27 10.38 -1.27
CA ILE A 114 13.27 9.45 -1.81
C ILE A 114 12.64 8.55 -2.88
N ILE A 115 11.45 7.98 -2.59
CA ILE A 115 10.74 7.15 -3.57
C ILE A 115 10.35 7.98 -4.80
N ILE A 116 9.78 9.17 -4.62
CA ILE A 116 9.40 10.06 -5.72
C ILE A 116 10.63 10.41 -6.58
N TRP A 117 11.73 10.80 -5.94
CA TRP A 117 12.99 11.11 -6.63
C TRP A 117 13.50 9.91 -7.42
N GLY A 118 13.53 8.73 -6.80
CA GLY A 118 14.02 7.51 -7.43
C GLY A 118 13.22 7.14 -8.68
N LEU A 119 11.89 7.13 -8.57
CA LEU A 119 11.00 6.86 -9.69
C LEU A 119 11.16 7.88 -10.82
N ALA A 120 11.27 9.17 -10.50
CA ALA A 120 11.44 10.23 -11.49
C ALA A 120 12.77 10.12 -12.27
N HIS A 121 13.81 9.57 -11.63
CA HIS A 121 15.13 9.37 -12.24
C HIS A 121 15.37 7.94 -12.72
N GLN A 122 14.32 7.13 -12.82
CA GLN A 122 14.37 5.73 -13.28
C GLN A 122 15.39 4.89 -12.50
N LYS A 123 15.56 5.19 -11.21
CA LYS A 123 16.39 4.41 -10.31
C LYS A 123 15.80 3.03 -10.12
N ASP A 124 16.67 2.02 -10.08
CA ASP A 124 16.21 0.68 -9.77
C ASP A 124 15.83 0.55 -8.28
N SER A 125 15.14 -0.53 -7.96
CA SER A 125 14.64 -0.75 -6.61
C SER A 125 15.75 -0.90 -5.56
N TYR A 126 16.97 -1.27 -5.95
CA TYR A 126 18.12 -1.38 -5.04
C TYR A 126 18.69 0.01 -4.73
N GLU A 127 18.86 0.87 -5.74
CA GLU A 127 19.30 2.25 -5.56
C GLU A 127 18.34 3.04 -4.65
N ILE A 128 17.03 2.88 -4.85
CA ILE A 128 16.01 3.54 -4.01
C ILE A 128 16.10 3.03 -2.57
N ARG A 129 16.17 1.71 -2.36
CA ARG A 129 16.28 1.12 -1.02
C ARG A 129 17.58 1.48 -0.31
N SER A 130 18.69 1.53 -1.03
CA SER A 130 19.97 2.00 -0.50
C SER A 130 19.84 3.44 0.01
N LYS A 131 19.15 4.32 -0.73
CA LYS A 131 18.91 5.69 -0.30
C LYS A 131 17.99 5.78 0.91
N LEU A 132 16.97 4.93 0.98
CA LEU A 132 16.08 4.80 2.14
C LEU A 132 16.87 4.35 3.38
N TYR A 133 17.74 3.36 3.24
CA TYR A 133 18.59 2.85 4.31
C TYR A 133 19.55 3.93 4.85
N GLU A 134 20.18 4.71 3.97
CA GLU A 134 21.01 5.86 4.35
C GLU A 134 20.26 6.89 5.22
N HIS A 135 18.93 6.94 5.11
CA HIS A 135 18.06 7.85 5.86
C HIS A 135 17.34 7.18 7.04
N GLY A 136 17.76 5.98 7.43
CA GLY A 136 17.26 5.26 8.61
C GLY A 136 16.00 4.41 8.36
N TYR A 137 15.56 4.26 7.11
CA TYR A 137 14.43 3.39 6.76
C TYR A 137 14.92 1.97 6.46
N THR A 138 15.14 1.17 7.51
CA THR A 138 15.78 -0.16 7.42
C THR A 138 14.82 -1.32 7.13
N ASP A 139 13.51 -1.08 7.12
CA ASP A 139 12.48 -2.12 6.99
C ASP A 139 12.06 -2.42 5.53
N PHE A 140 12.82 -1.91 4.56
CA PHE A 140 12.60 -2.03 3.11
C PHE A 140 13.52 -3.06 2.44
#